data_AF-A0A2E1KED1-F1
#
_entry.id   AF-A0A2E1KED1-F1
#
_cell.length_a   1.000
_cell.length_b   1.000
_cell.length_c   1.000
_cell.angle_alpha   90.00
_cell.angle_beta   90.00
_cell.angle_gamma   90.00
#
_symmetry.space_group_name_H-M   'P 1'
#
loop_
_entity.id
_entity.type
_entity.pdbx_description
1 polymer ?
#
loop_
_entity_poly.entity_id
_entity_poly.type
_entity_poly.pdbx_seq_one_letter_code
_entity_poly.pdbx_strand_id
1 'polypeptide(L)' 'MDKTIEKLQLLSNKQLTTIILWLIRDLLNWSKNDRVRDELRSHSAMILEAFLYQINKQTINEEE' A
#
# COMPACT_ATOMS: atom_id res chain seq x y z
N MET A 1 -17.81 0.00 8.52
CA MET A 1 -16.48 -0.33 8.01
C MET A 1 -16.61 -1.33 6.86
N ASP A 2 -17.34 -2.43 7.07
CA ASP A 2 -17.55 -3.50 6.08
C ASP A 2 -18.18 -3.02 4.76
N LYS A 3 -19.25 -2.22 4.80
CA LYS A 3 -19.88 -1.64 3.59
C LYS A 3 -18.94 -0.74 2.76
N THR A 4 -17.90 -0.17 3.36
CA THR A 4 -16.92 0.64 2.61
C THR A 4 -15.87 -0.24 1.96
N ILE A 5 -15.48 -1.34 2.62
CA ILE A 5 -14.57 -2.35 2.06
C ILE A 5 -15.24 -3.06 0.88
N GLU A 6 -16.52 -3.41 0.99
CA GLU A 6 -17.30 -4.00 -0.11
C GLU A 6 -17.30 -3.12 -1.37
N LYS A 7 -17.33 -1.79 -1.21
CA LYS A 7 -17.30 -0.85 -2.34
C LYS A 7 -15.99 -0.89 -3.12
N LEU A 8 -14.90 -1.42 -2.56
CA LEU A 8 -13.63 -1.58 -3.31
C LEU A 8 -13.81 -2.49 -4.52
N GLN A 9 -14.70 -3.48 -4.42
CA GLN A 9 -15.00 -4.41 -5.52
C GLN A 9 -15.69 -3.73 -6.71
N LEU A 10 -16.28 -2.56 -6.50
CA LEU A 10 -16.99 -1.80 -7.54
C LEU A 10 -16.08 -0.79 -8.26
N LEU A 11 -14.83 -0.65 -7.81
CA LEU A 11 -13.89 0.31 -8.39
C LEU A 11 -13.21 -0.25 -9.63
N SER A 12 -12.98 0.62 -10.61
CA SER A 12 -12.13 0.29 -11.76
C SER A 12 -10.67 0.10 -11.34
N ASN A 13 -9.90 -0.64 -12.14
CA ASN A 13 -8.46 -0.82 -11.92
C ASN A 13 -7.74 0.52 -11.75
N LYS A 14 -8.07 1.54 -12.55
CA LYS A 14 -7.48 2.89 -12.42
C LYS A 14 -7.74 3.52 -11.04
N GLN A 15 -8.96 3.38 -10.51
CA GLN A 15 -9.30 3.90 -9.18
C GLN A 15 -8.57 3.13 -8.08
N LEU A 16 -8.51 1.80 -8.19
CA LEU A 16 -7.76 0.95 -7.26
C LEU A 16 -6.27 1.28 -7.26
N THR A 17 -5.64 1.38 -8.44
CA THR A 17 -4.24 1.81 -8.59
C THR A 17 -4.02 3.17 -7.93
N THR A 18 -4.92 4.14 -8.12
CA THR A 18 -4.79 5.46 -7.51
C THR A 18 -4.79 5.40 -5.98
N ILE A 19 -5.71 4.62 -5.39
CA ILE A 19 -5.79 4.43 -3.94
C ILE A 19 -4.52 3.75 -3.40
N ILE A 20 -4.06 2.68 -4.08
CA ILE A 20 -2.83 1.96 -3.70
C ILE A 20 -1.62 2.90 -3.75
N LEU A 21 -1.50 3.73 -4.79
CA LEU A 21 -0.41 4.71 -4.91
C LEU A 21 -0.43 5.73 -3.77
N TRP A 22 -1.61 6.19 -3.33
CA TRP A 22 -1.72 7.07 -2.17
C TRP A 22 -1.23 6.39 -0.90
N LEU A 23 -1.66 5.15 -0.64
CA LEU A 23 -1.23 4.39 0.53
C LEU A 23 0.28 4.16 0.54
N ILE A 24 0.87 3.76 -0.59
CA ILE A 24 2.33 3.57 -0.72
C ILE A 24 3.07 4.88 -0.43
N ARG A 25 2.58 6.01 -0.96
CA ARG A 25 3.20 7.32 -0.74
C ARG A 25 3.18 7.72 0.72
N ASP A 26 2.06 7.51 1.42
CA ASP A 26 1.94 7.83 2.84
C ASP A 26 2.84 6.94 3.70
N LEU A 27 2.87 5.64 3.43
CA LEU A 27 3.78 4.71 4.11
C LEU A 27 5.25 5.06 3.87
N LEU A 28 5.60 5.46 2.66
CA LEU A 28 6.96 5.90 2.33
C LEU A 28 7.33 7.21 3.03
N ASN A 29 6.38 8.13 3.17
CA ASN A 29 6.58 9.37 3.92
C ASN A 29 6.78 9.08 5.41
N TRP A 30 5.94 8.25 6.02
CA TRP A 30 6.03 7.95 7.46
C TRP A 30 7.24 7.11 7.81
N SER A 31 7.62 6.14 6.98
CA SER A 31 8.79 5.29 7.20
C SER A 31 10.12 6.06 7.13
N LYS A 32 10.16 7.22 6.47
CA LYS A 32 11.37 8.04 6.29
C LYS A 32 11.36 9.35 7.07
N ASN A 33 10.32 9.62 7.84
CA ASN A 33 10.18 10.89 8.55
C ASN A 33 10.65 10.76 10.00
N ASP A 34 11.79 11.37 10.32
CA ASP A 34 12.39 11.34 11.66
C ASP A 34 11.57 12.09 12.73
N ARG A 35 10.52 12.83 12.34
CA ARG A 35 9.56 13.45 13.26
C ARG A 35 8.40 12.52 13.62
N VAL A 36 8.29 11.36 12.97
CA VAL A 36 7.29 10.34 13.30
C VAL A 36 7.85 9.46 14.42
N ARG A 37 6.98 9.08 15.37
CA ARG A 37 7.35 8.18 16.48
C ARG A 37 7.95 6.87 15.93
N ASP A 38 9.01 6.40 16.55
CA ASP A 38 9.79 5.23 16.09
C ASP A 38 8.92 4.01 15.79
N GLU A 39 7.99 3.67 16.68
CA GLU A 39 7.06 2.56 16.46
C GLU A 39 6.24 2.74 15.18
N LEU A 40 5.67 3.92 14.96
CA LEU A 40 4.85 4.19 13.77
C LEU A 40 5.72 4.19 12.50
N ARG A 41 6.94 4.69 12.58
CA ARG A 41 7.92 4.67 11.48
C ARG A 41 8.28 3.24 11.11
N SER A 42 8.62 2.39 12.08
CA SER A 42 8.94 0.96 11.88
C SER A 42 7.76 0.16 11.34
N HIS A 43 6.56 0.35 11.88
CA HIS A 43 5.35 -0.33 11.37
C HIS A 43 5.04 0.10 9.94
N SER A 44 5.18 1.39 9.63
CA SER A 44 4.97 1.90 8.26
C SER A 44 5.96 1.30 7.28
N ALA A 45 7.23 1.13 7.69
CA ALA A 45 8.26 0.49 6.86
C ALA A 45 7.93 -0.99 6.59
N MET A 46 7.51 -1.74 7.61
CA MET A 46 7.11 -3.14 7.47
C MET A 46 5.91 -3.31 6.54
N ILE A 47 4.87 -2.47 6.67
CA ILE A 47 3.69 -2.52 5.80
C ILE A 47 4.06 -2.15 4.36
N LEU A 48 4.92 -1.13 4.18
CA LEU A 48 5.42 -0.74 2.86
C LEU A 48 6.11 -1.92 2.17
N GLU A 49 7.01 -2.61 2.86
CA GLU A 49 7.72 -3.77 2.33
C GLU A 49 6.75 -4.88 1.92
N ALA A 50 5.75 -5.19 2.75
CA ALA A 50 4.73 -6.18 2.44
C ALA A 50 3.91 -5.81 1.18
N PHE A 51 3.54 -4.53 1.02
CA PHE A 51 2.83 -4.05 -0.16
C PHE A 51 3.67 -4.19 -1.43
N LEU A 52 4.92 -3.75 -1.38
CA LEU A 52 5.85 -3.84 -2.51
C LEU A 52 6.11 -5.29 -2.90
N TYR A 53 6.28 -6.19 -1.93
CA TYR A 53 6.42 -7.62 -2.18
C TYR A 53 5.21 -8.20 -2.92
N GLN A 54 3.98 -7.90 -2.46
CA GLN A 54 2.77 -8.40 -3.12
C GLN A 54 2.64 -7.88 -4.55
N ILE A 55 2.92 -6.59 -4.78
CA ILE A 55 2.89 -6.01 -6.13
C ILE A 55 3.90 -6.73 -7.04
N ASN A 56 5.15 -6.84 -6.61
CA ASN A 56 6.21 -7.46 -7.39
C ASN A 56 5.91 -8.95 -7.69
N LYS A 57 5.34 -9.67 -6.71
CA LYS A 57 4.96 -11.08 -6.89
C LYS A 57 3.93 -11.25 -8.01
N GLN A 58 2.94 -10.36 -8.11
CA GLN A 58 1.91 -10.45 -9.14
C GLN A 58 2.46 -10.05 -10.53
N THR A 59 3.41 -9.11 -10.60
CA THR A 59 4.00 -8.68 -11.88
C THR A 59 4.96 -9.71 -12.47
N ILE A 60 5.64 -10.50 -11.65
CA ILE A 60 6.56 -11.56 -12.13
C ILE A 60 5.77 -12.72 -12.75
N ASN A 61 4.60 -13.06 -12.18
CA ASN A 61 3.76 -14.16 -12.67
C ASN A 61 3.02 -13.84 -13.99
N GLU A 62 3.04 -12.60 -14.47
CA GLU A 62 2.46 -12.21 -15.77
C GLU A 62 3.45 -12.38 -16.94
N GLU A 63 4.74 -12.65 -16.66
CA GLU A 63 5.81 -12.79 -17.66
C GLU A 63 6.20 -14.25 -17.99
N GLU A 64 5.56 -15.27 -17.38
CA GLU A 64 5.67 -16.70 -17.70
C GLU A 64 4.44 -17.24 -18.45
#